data_AF-A0A976QK73-F1
#
_entry.id   AF-A0A976QK73-F1
#
_cell.length_a   1.000
_cell.length_b   1.000
_cell.length_c   1.000
_cell.angle_alpha   90.00
_cell.angle_beta   90.00
_cell.angle_gamma   90.00
#
_symmetry.space_group_name_H-M   'P 1'
#
loop_
_entity.id
_entity.type
_entity.pdbx_description
1 polymer ?
#
loop_
_entity_poly.entity_id
_entity_poly.type
_entity_poly.pdbx_seq_one_letter_code
_entity_poly.pdbx_strand_id
1 'polypeptide(L)'
;EGLDLLKGKTDFHLDLAQVTELWRHGSVVRSWLLDLTADALKEDQELTAVAPYVADSGEGRWTVMESVEQGVAAPVLTLALQARFRSQDATGYSYKLLSMMRNGFGGHFVKSVND
;
A
#
# COMPACT_ATOMS: atom_id res chain seq x y z
N GLU A 1 -0.74 3.92 -1.47
CA GLU A 1 -2.12 4.16 -1.95
C GLU A 1 -2.21 5.42 -2.81
N GLY A 2 -1.96 6.63 -2.29
CA GLY A 2 -2.07 7.87 -3.10
C GLY A 2 -1.23 7.89 -4.38
N LEU A 3 0.07 7.56 -4.30
CA LEU A 3 0.94 7.46 -5.48
C LEU A 3 0.55 6.33 -6.43
N ASP A 4 0.00 5.23 -5.92
CA ASP A 4 -0.48 4.10 -6.73
C ASP A 4 -1.71 4.50 -7.58
N LEU A 5 -2.63 5.26 -6.99
CA LEU A 5 -3.76 5.86 -7.73
C LEU A 5 -3.30 6.83 -8.81
N LEU A 6 -2.31 7.68 -8.52
CA LEU A 6 -1.74 8.60 -9.50
C LEU A 6 -1.05 7.84 -10.64
N LYS A 7 -0.27 6.79 -10.32
CA LYS A 7 0.37 5.92 -11.31
C LYS A 7 -0.65 5.24 -12.22
N GLY A 8 -1.76 4.77 -11.65
CA GLY A 8 -2.86 4.15 -12.38
C GLY A 8 -3.62 5.09 -13.33
N LYS A 9 -3.46 6.42 -13.18
CA LYS A 9 -4.12 7.41 -14.03
C LYS A 9 -3.29 7.72 -15.29
N THR A 10 -3.30 6.80 -16.24
CA THR A 10 -2.47 6.86 -17.45
C THR A 10 -2.79 8.03 -18.38
N ASP A 11 -4.04 8.51 -18.42
CA ASP A 11 -4.48 9.59 -19.31
C ASP A 11 -3.70 10.90 -19.14
N PHE A 12 -3.10 11.11 -17.97
CA PHE A 12 -2.36 12.34 -17.65
C PHE A 12 -0.85 12.20 -17.77
N HIS A 13 -0.33 10.99 -18.00
CA HIS A 13 1.11 10.72 -18.10
C HIS A 13 1.92 11.40 -16.97
N LEU A 14 1.46 11.25 -15.72
CA LEU A 14 2.04 11.93 -14.57
C LEU A 14 3.47 11.44 -14.29
N ASP A 15 4.39 12.39 -14.12
CA ASP A 15 5.71 12.17 -13.56
C ASP A 15 5.62 12.27 -12.03
N LEU A 16 5.67 11.12 -11.36
CA LEU A 16 5.52 11.03 -9.90
C LEU A 16 6.73 11.61 -9.16
N ALA A 17 7.92 11.57 -9.75
CA ALA A 17 9.10 12.22 -9.18
C ALA A 17 8.91 13.75 -9.18
N GLN A 18 8.39 14.33 -10.27
CA GLN A 18 8.06 15.76 -10.33
C GLN A 18 6.90 16.13 -9.40
N VAL A 19 5.86 15.31 -9.31
CA VAL A 19 4.72 15.56 -8.39
C VAL A 19 5.19 15.57 -6.93
N THR A 20 5.99 14.60 -6.52
CA THR A 20 6.50 14.53 -5.14
C THR A 20 7.50 15.64 -4.85
N GLU A 21 8.33 16.04 -5.82
CA GLU A 21 9.17 17.24 -5.73
C GLU A 21 8.34 18.51 -5.50
N LEU A 22 7.29 18.71 -6.29
CA LEU A 22 6.41 19.87 -6.14
C LEU A 22 5.81 19.92 -4.73
N TRP A 23 5.41 18.77 -4.17
CA TRP A 23 4.86 18.71 -2.83
C TRP A 23 5.86 19.05 -1.72
N ARG A 24 7.17 19.01 -1.97
CA ARG A 24 8.18 19.49 -1.00
C ARG A 24 8.10 21.00 -0.76
N HIS A 25 7.46 21.75 -1.67
CA HIS A 25 7.41 23.20 -1.64
C HIS A 25 5.98 23.72 -1.45
N GLY A 26 5.74 24.42 -0.34
CA GLY A 26 4.46 25.09 -0.09
C GLY A 26 3.25 24.18 0.23
N SER A 27 3.39 22.86 0.19
CA SER A 27 2.30 21.94 0.54
C SER A 27 2.11 21.77 2.06
N VAL A 28 0.94 21.28 2.45
CA VAL A 28 0.62 20.91 3.85
C VAL A 28 1.31 19.61 4.27
N VAL A 29 1.59 18.71 3.32
CA VAL A 29 2.11 17.36 3.59
C VAL A 29 3.65 17.29 3.62
N ARG A 30 4.32 18.45 3.62
CA ARG A 30 5.78 18.55 3.72
C ARG A 30 6.28 17.85 4.97
N SER A 31 7.24 16.95 4.79
CA SER A 31 7.81 16.15 5.87
C SER A 31 9.09 15.49 5.41
N TRP A 32 9.92 15.06 6.35
CA TRP A 32 11.10 14.26 6.05
C TRP A 32 10.76 12.97 5.26
N LEU A 33 9.60 12.35 5.52
CA LEU A 33 9.17 11.17 4.75
C LEU A 33 8.87 11.50 3.29
N LEU A 34 8.31 12.69 3.01
CA LEU A 34 8.12 13.15 1.64
C LEU A 34 9.46 13.42 0.96
N ASP A 35 10.45 13.95 1.70
CA ASP A 35 11.80 14.16 1.16
C ASP A 35 12.43 12.85 0.69
N LEU A 36 12.40 11.82 1.55
CA LEU A 36 12.88 10.48 1.21
C LEU A 36 12.15 9.87 0.00
N THR A 37 10.83 10.10 -0.08
CA THR A 37 10.00 9.57 -1.17
C THR A 37 10.35 10.25 -2.49
N ALA A 38 10.49 11.57 -2.51
CA ALA A 38 10.84 12.32 -3.71
C ALA A 38 12.24 11.94 -4.21
N ASP A 39 13.20 11.76 -3.31
CA ASP A 39 14.55 11.33 -3.67
C ASP A 39 14.55 9.91 -4.26
N ALA A 40 13.83 8.96 -3.63
CA ALA A 40 13.72 7.59 -4.15
C ALA A 40 13.07 7.53 -5.55
N LEU A 41 11.99 8.28 -5.78
CA LEU A 41 11.30 8.30 -7.07
C LEU A 41 12.10 9.02 -8.17
N LYS A 42 12.96 9.96 -7.78
CA LYS A 42 13.89 10.61 -8.72
C LYS A 42 14.96 9.64 -9.22
N GLU A 43 15.36 8.67 -8.40
CA GLU A 43 16.32 7.63 -8.78
C GLU A 43 15.66 6.54 -9.64
N ASP A 44 14.55 5.96 -9.17
CA ASP A 44 13.78 4.96 -9.91
C ASP A 44 12.29 5.08 -9.59
N GLN A 45 11.53 5.67 -10.51
CA GLN A 45 10.09 5.84 -10.36
C GLN A 45 9.31 4.51 -10.47
N GLU A 46 9.90 3.50 -11.11
CA GLU A 46 9.28 2.20 -11.27
C GLU A 46 9.61 1.25 -10.12
N LEU A 47 10.54 1.63 -9.24
CA LEU A 47 10.97 0.88 -8.05
C LEU A 47 11.32 -0.58 -8.38
N THR A 48 11.97 -0.80 -9.51
CA THR A 48 12.22 -2.11 -10.12
C THR A 48 13.06 -3.04 -9.24
N ALA A 49 13.91 -2.47 -8.39
CA ALA A 49 14.76 -3.21 -7.45
C ALA A 49 14.08 -3.52 -6.10
N VAL A 50 12.84 -3.05 -5.87
CA VAL A 50 12.18 -3.11 -4.56
C VAL A 50 11.06 -4.16 -4.58
N ALA A 51 11.11 -5.11 -3.65
CA ALA A 51 10.05 -6.09 -3.47
C ALA A 51 8.81 -5.44 -2.80
N PRO A 52 7.58 -5.87 -3.12
CA PRO A 52 6.35 -5.36 -2.49
C PRO A 52 6.13 -5.97 -1.08
N TYR A 53 7.16 -5.92 -0.23
CA TYR A 53 7.20 -6.48 1.12
C TYR A 53 7.62 -5.40 2.12
N VAL A 54 6.82 -5.19 3.16
CA VAL A 54 7.13 -4.25 4.24
C VAL A 54 7.38 -5.02 5.52
N ALA A 55 8.61 -4.93 6.04
CA ALA A 55 9.00 -5.58 7.28
C ALA A 55 8.20 -5.02 8.49
N ASP A 56 7.99 -5.88 9.49
CA ASP A 56 7.32 -5.51 10.74
C ASP A 56 8.30 -5.51 11.91
N SER A 57 8.58 -4.33 12.45
CA SER A 57 9.43 -4.11 13.62
C SER A 57 8.67 -4.25 14.96
N GLY A 58 7.33 -4.33 14.92
CA GLY A 58 6.48 -4.58 16.08
C GLY A 58 5.79 -3.35 16.68
N GLU A 59 6.19 -2.13 16.34
CA GLU A 59 5.63 -0.91 16.93
C GLU A 59 4.15 -0.73 16.61
N GLY A 60 3.76 -1.04 15.36
CA GLY A 60 2.36 -1.02 14.96
C GLY A 60 1.52 -2.06 15.71
N ARG A 61 2.10 -3.23 16.02
CA ARG A 61 1.41 -4.31 16.72
C ARG A 61 1.06 -3.91 18.15
N TRP A 62 2.04 -3.50 18.93
CA TRP A 62 1.79 -3.13 20.32
C TRP A 62 0.87 -1.91 20.42
N THR A 63 1.00 -0.93 19.50
CA THR A 63 0.12 0.24 19.48
C THR A 63 -1.35 -0.16 19.27
N VAL A 64 -1.63 -1.08 18.34
CA VAL A 64 -2.99 -1.56 18.09
C VAL A 64 -3.52 -2.39 19.27
N MET A 65 -2.69 -3.25 19.87
CA MET A 65 -3.08 -4.02 21.06
C MET A 65 -3.43 -3.09 22.22
N GLU A 66 -2.59 -2.10 22.50
CA GLU A 66 -2.82 -1.09 23.54
C GLU A 66 -4.12 -0.31 23.31
N SER A 67 -4.42 0.04 22.06
CA SER A 67 -5.68 0.74 21.73
C SER A 67 -6.92 -0.06 22.11
N VAL A 68 -6.86 -1.41 21.96
CA VAL A 68 -7.93 -2.31 22.36
C VAL A 68 -8.02 -2.40 23.88
N GLU A 69 -6.89 -2.56 24.56
CA GLU A 69 -6.82 -2.64 26.03
C GLU A 69 -7.34 -1.37 26.71
N GLN A 70 -7.01 -0.20 26.17
CA GLN A 70 -7.48 1.09 26.69
C GLN A 70 -8.92 1.44 26.23
N GLY A 71 -9.50 0.68 25.30
CA GLY A 71 -10.79 1.03 24.70
C GLY A 71 -10.77 2.30 23.84
N VAL A 72 -9.61 2.65 23.27
CA VAL A 72 -9.41 3.84 22.43
C VAL A 72 -9.50 3.46 20.96
N ALA A 73 -10.39 4.11 20.20
CA ALA A 73 -10.53 3.83 18.78
C ALA A 73 -9.32 4.31 17.97
N ALA A 74 -8.57 3.36 17.38
CA ALA A 74 -7.41 3.62 16.52
C ALA A 74 -7.57 3.06 15.08
N PRO A 75 -8.66 3.38 14.35
CA PRO A 75 -9.01 2.69 13.11
C PRO A 75 -7.93 2.80 12.01
N VAL A 76 -7.31 3.97 11.84
CA VAL A 76 -6.30 4.18 10.79
C VAL A 76 -5.01 3.41 11.08
N LEU A 77 -4.59 3.36 12.35
CA LEU A 77 -3.41 2.59 12.77
C LEU A 77 -3.64 1.09 12.59
N THR A 78 -4.83 0.61 12.95
CA THR A 78 -5.23 -0.79 12.72
C THR A 78 -5.22 -1.12 11.24
N LEU A 79 -5.80 -0.26 10.38
CA LEU A 79 -5.80 -0.48 8.93
C LEU A 79 -4.37 -0.48 8.35
N ALA A 80 -3.50 0.43 8.78
CA ALA A 80 -2.11 0.48 8.35
C ALA A 80 -1.33 -0.79 8.73
N LEU A 81 -1.55 -1.32 9.94
CA LEU A 81 -0.96 -2.59 10.38
C LEU A 81 -1.46 -3.78 9.54
N GLN A 82 -2.75 -3.85 9.24
CA GLN A 82 -3.31 -4.91 8.41
C GLN A 82 -2.82 -4.83 6.96
N ALA A 83 -2.65 -3.63 6.42
CA ALA A 83 -2.03 -3.44 5.10
C ALA A 83 -0.59 -3.97 5.07
N ARG A 84 0.17 -3.77 6.15
CA ARG A 84 1.51 -4.38 6.30
C ARG A 84 1.44 -5.90 6.25
N PHE A 85 0.57 -6.55 7.03
CA PHE A 85 0.44 -8.01 6.99
C PHE A 85 0.05 -8.53 5.61
N ARG A 86 -0.82 -7.81 4.90
CA ARG A 86 -1.20 -8.14 3.52
C ARG A 86 0.01 -8.13 2.57
N SER A 87 0.95 -7.20 2.73
CA SER A 87 2.18 -7.17 1.92
C SER A 87 3.07 -8.40 2.13
N GLN A 88 2.89 -9.13 3.24
CA GLN A 88 3.68 -10.29 3.59
C GLN A 88 3.01 -11.62 3.17
N ASP A 89 1.72 -11.59 2.78
CA ASP A 89 1.02 -12.76 2.25
C ASP A 89 1.39 -13.02 0.79
N ALA A 90 2.54 -13.67 0.59
CA ALA A 90 3.01 -14.07 -0.73
C ALA A 90 2.07 -15.08 -1.43
N THR A 91 1.21 -15.78 -0.68
CA THR A 91 0.34 -16.82 -1.24
C THR A 91 -1.00 -16.29 -1.71
N GLY A 92 -1.46 -15.18 -1.14
CA GLY A 92 -2.77 -14.59 -1.40
C GLY A 92 -3.92 -15.57 -1.14
N TYR A 93 -3.79 -16.49 -0.18
CA TYR A 93 -4.72 -17.62 0.00
C TYR A 93 -6.18 -17.15 0.16
N SER A 94 -6.39 -16.11 0.96
CA SER A 94 -7.71 -15.52 1.18
C SER A 94 -8.33 -14.99 -0.12
N TYR A 95 -7.53 -14.37 -0.98
CA TYR A 95 -7.97 -13.86 -2.29
C TYR A 95 -8.28 -14.97 -3.28
N LYS A 96 -7.49 -16.05 -3.28
CA LYS A 96 -7.77 -17.26 -4.08
C LYS A 96 -9.11 -17.88 -3.68
N LEU A 97 -9.33 -18.05 -2.37
CA LEU A 97 -10.58 -18.59 -1.85
C LEU A 97 -11.76 -17.68 -2.21
N LEU A 98 -11.61 -16.35 -2.05
CA LEU A 98 -12.62 -15.39 -2.45
C LEU A 98 -12.95 -15.46 -3.94
N SER A 99 -11.94 -15.61 -4.81
CA SER A 99 -12.14 -15.78 -6.26
C SER A 99 -12.97 -17.03 -6.57
N MET A 100 -12.66 -18.15 -5.90
CA MET A 100 -13.42 -19.40 -6.05
C MET A 100 -14.86 -19.26 -5.56
N MET A 101 -15.09 -18.59 -4.42
CA MET A 101 -16.44 -18.32 -3.92
C MET A 101 -17.25 -17.49 -4.92
N ARG A 102 -16.67 -16.38 -5.40
CA ARG A 102 -17.30 -15.50 -6.40
C ARG A 102 -17.65 -16.24 -7.69
N ASN A 103 -16.82 -17.16 -8.12
CA ASN A 103 -17.14 -18.04 -9.23
C ASN A 103 -18.31 -19.00 -8.89
N GLY A 104 -18.26 -19.65 -7.73
CA GLY A 104 -19.25 -20.63 -7.32
C GLY A 104 -20.67 -20.09 -7.20
N PHE A 105 -20.87 -18.90 -6.63
CA PHE A 105 -22.23 -18.33 -6.49
C PHE A 105 -22.63 -17.40 -7.65
N GLY A 106 -21.67 -16.77 -8.33
CA GLY A 106 -21.93 -15.67 -9.26
C GLY A 106 -21.38 -15.87 -10.66
N GLY A 107 -20.71 -16.99 -10.96
CA GLY A 107 -20.09 -17.26 -12.26
C GLY A 107 -18.97 -16.29 -12.62
N HIS A 108 -18.42 -15.53 -11.67
CA HIS A 108 -17.32 -14.60 -11.92
C HIS A 108 -16.09 -15.33 -12.46
N PHE A 109 -15.42 -14.73 -13.45
CA PHE A 109 -14.20 -15.28 -14.05
C PHE A 109 -13.09 -15.49 -13.00
N VAL A 110 -12.42 -16.64 -13.05
CA VAL A 110 -11.23 -16.95 -12.23
C VAL A 110 -10.04 -17.02 -13.16
N LYS A 111 -9.02 -16.21 -12.89
CA LYS A 111 -7.77 -16.24 -13.65
C LYS A 111 -6.94 -17.46 -13.25
N SER A 112 -6.46 -18.25 -14.22
CA SER A 112 -5.50 -19.33 -13.96
C SER A 112 -4.11 -18.77 -13.67
N VAL A 113 -3.29 -19.54 -12.94
CA VAL A 113 -1.89 -19.16 -12.65
C VAL A 113 -1.05 -19.06 -13.93
N ASN A 114 -1.46 -19.76 -15.00
CA ASN A 114 -0.76 -19.83 -16.28
C ASN A 114 -1.40 -18.95 -17.38
N ASP A 115 -2.41 -18.14 -17.04
CA ASP A 115 -3.08 -17.20 -17.96
C ASP A 115 -2.51 -15.78 -17.89
#